data_AF-A0A8K0Y672-F1
#
_entry.id   AF-A0A8K0Y672-F1
#
_cell.length_a   1.000
_cell.length_b   1.000
_cell.length_c   1.000
_cell.angle_alpha   90.00
_cell.angle_beta   90.00
_cell.angle_gamma   90.00
#
_symmetry.space_group_name_H-M   'P 1'
#
loop_
_entity.id
_entity.type
_entity.pdbx_description
1 polymer ?
#
loop_
_entity_poly.entity_id
_entity_poly.type
_entity_poly.pdbx_seq_one_letter_code
_entity_poly.pdbx_strand_id
1 'polypeptide(L)'
;MDSVLKIKHTLDALFGIGVSKYLPKDVRFTYSKKTGRIQHVYQNDMLLCTLRIDGGLAITPNFAQILMKSKKFRENCVEVDDDSKPFIENGNSVFCSHITWCGKNILIGSDVPVLHENKVIAVGRAILSSQMMSSLKRGVASEDQR
;
A
#
# COMPACT_ATOMS: atom_id res chain seq x y z
N MET A 1 -7.71 6.65 22.97
CA MET A 1 -7.23 5.42 22.30
C MET A 1 -5.77 5.61 22.00
N ASP A 2 -4.91 4.65 22.38
CA ASP A 2 -3.48 4.67 22.06
C ASP A 2 -3.28 4.78 20.54
N SER A 3 -2.38 5.69 20.11
CA SER A 3 -2.11 5.95 18.69
C SER A 3 -1.53 4.71 18.00
N VAL A 4 -0.73 3.91 18.73
CA VAL A 4 -0.22 2.63 18.23
C VAL A 4 -1.36 1.66 17.98
N LEU A 5 -2.28 1.52 18.95
CA LEU A 5 -3.43 0.64 18.81
C LEU A 5 -4.33 1.04 17.64
N LYS A 6 -4.56 2.36 17.46
CA LYS A 6 -5.33 2.88 16.32
C LYS A 6 -4.71 2.44 15.00
N ILE A 7 -3.40 2.62 14.82
CA ILE A 7 -2.73 2.19 13.59
C ILE A 7 -2.74 0.68 13.40
N LYS A 8 -2.57 -0.11 14.45
CA LYS A 8 -2.68 -1.57 14.35
C LYS A 8 -4.05 -1.99 13.82
N HIS A 9 -5.14 -1.43 14.37
CA HIS A 9 -6.48 -1.73 13.88
C HIS A 9 -6.70 -1.25 12.44
N THR A 10 -6.18 -0.07 12.07
CA THR A 10 -6.27 0.41 10.68
C THR A 10 -5.54 -0.51 9.71
N LEU A 11 -4.34 -0.99 10.04
CA LEU A 11 -3.60 -1.95 9.20
C LEU A 11 -4.35 -3.25 9.02
N ASP A 12 -4.89 -3.81 10.10
CA ASP A 12 -5.63 -5.06 10.04
C ASP A 12 -6.95 -4.91 9.26
N ALA A 13 -7.60 -3.75 9.36
CA ALA A 13 -8.83 -3.44 8.63
C ALA A 13 -8.58 -3.24 7.12
N LEU A 14 -7.50 -2.54 6.75
CA LEU A 14 -7.20 -2.22 5.35
C LEU A 14 -6.53 -3.37 4.60
N PHE A 15 -5.64 -4.11 5.27
CA PHE A 15 -4.78 -5.10 4.60
C PHE A 15 -4.98 -6.54 5.10
N GLY A 16 -5.82 -6.74 6.11
CA GLY A 16 -6.21 -8.04 6.65
C GLY A 16 -5.64 -8.34 8.04
N ILE A 17 -6.40 -9.14 8.80
CA ILE A 17 -6.09 -9.47 10.20
C ILE A 17 -4.69 -10.08 10.34
N GLY A 18 -3.89 -9.49 11.23
CA GLY A 18 -2.55 -9.94 11.58
C GLY A 18 -1.44 -9.25 10.80
N VAL A 19 -1.76 -8.37 9.84
CA VAL A 19 -0.77 -7.50 9.17
C VAL A 19 -0.13 -6.54 10.18
N SER A 20 -0.89 -6.05 11.14
CA SER A 20 -0.42 -5.12 12.17
C SER A 20 0.72 -5.65 13.04
N LYS A 21 0.92 -6.98 13.09
CA LYS A 21 2.04 -7.63 13.80
C LYS A 21 3.41 -7.24 13.24
N TYR A 22 3.46 -6.82 11.97
CA TYR A 22 4.68 -6.40 11.29
C TYR A 22 4.93 -4.88 11.37
N LEU A 23 4.03 -4.13 12.03
CA LEU A 23 4.32 -2.74 12.38
C LEU A 23 5.57 -2.71 13.28
N PRO A 24 6.57 -1.87 12.97
CA PRO A 24 7.72 -1.68 13.84
C PRO A 24 7.31 -1.26 15.27
N LYS A 25 8.10 -1.65 16.27
CA LYS A 25 7.80 -1.34 17.67
C LYS A 25 8.01 0.15 18.00
N ASP A 26 9.09 0.72 17.48
CA ASP A 26 9.52 2.08 17.80
C ASP A 26 9.03 3.07 16.73
N VAL A 27 7.71 3.32 16.74
CA VAL A 27 7.07 4.25 15.81
C VAL A 27 6.80 5.60 16.45
N ARG A 28 7.08 6.67 15.71
CA ARG A 28 6.80 8.05 16.09
C ARG A 28 5.61 8.57 15.29
N PHE A 29 4.68 9.23 15.97
CA PHE A 29 3.51 9.85 15.37
C PHE A 29 3.70 11.36 15.27
N THR A 30 3.22 11.94 14.17
CA THR A 30 2.98 13.38 14.10
C THR A 30 1.49 13.64 13.96
N TYR A 31 1.07 14.82 14.41
CA TYR A 31 -0.34 15.18 14.48
C TYR A 31 -0.59 16.48 13.72
N SER A 32 -1.75 16.55 13.07
CA SER A 32 -2.24 17.77 12.43
C SER A 32 -2.43 18.87 13.48
N LYS A 33 -1.77 20.01 13.30
CA LYS A 33 -1.93 21.17 14.19
C LYS A 33 -3.38 21.68 14.26
N LYS A 34 -4.14 21.53 13.15
CA LYS A 34 -5.52 22.03 13.03
C LYS A 34 -6.54 21.12 13.71
N THR A 35 -6.37 19.80 13.60
CA THR A 35 -7.42 18.83 14.01
C THR A 35 -6.97 17.88 15.13
N GLY A 36 -5.69 17.87 15.51
CA GLY A 36 -5.13 16.92 16.47
C GLY A 36 -5.10 15.47 15.99
N ARG A 37 -5.51 15.18 14.74
CA ARG A 37 -5.51 13.83 14.17
C ARG A 37 -4.09 13.40 13.82
N ILE A 38 -3.81 12.11 13.96
CA ILE A 38 -2.55 11.50 13.48
C ILE A 38 -2.44 11.80 11.97
N GLN A 39 -1.30 12.33 11.56
CA GLN A 39 -1.02 12.68 10.18
C GLN A 39 -0.01 11.70 9.57
N HIS A 40 1.10 11.45 10.26
CA HIS A 40 2.18 10.60 9.75
C HIS A 40 2.68 9.64 10.83
N VAL A 41 3.20 8.50 10.37
CA VAL A 41 3.87 7.49 11.19
C VAL A 41 5.28 7.31 10.66
N TYR A 42 6.27 7.39 11.54
CA TYR A 42 7.69 7.29 11.21
C TYR A 42 8.35 6.16 12.00
N GLN A 43 9.43 5.60 11.44
CA GLN A 43 10.41 4.78 12.16
C GLN A 43 11.80 5.36 11.86
N ASN A 44 12.55 5.76 12.89
CA ASN A 44 13.91 6.34 12.74
C ASN A 44 13.96 7.41 11.62
N ASP A 45 13.00 8.34 11.65
CA ASP A 45 12.80 9.41 10.66
C ASP A 45 12.44 9.01 9.23
N MET A 46 12.32 7.71 8.94
CA MET A 46 11.73 7.24 7.69
C MET A 46 10.21 7.21 7.80
N LEU A 47 9.53 7.82 6.82
CA LEU A 47 8.08 7.80 6.73
C LEU A 47 7.60 6.38 6.43
N LEU A 48 6.74 5.84 7.28
CA LEU A 48 6.08 4.55 7.06
C LEU A 48 4.76 4.75 6.31
N CYS A 49 3.90 5.63 6.82
CA CYS A 49 2.64 5.96 6.17
C CYS A 49 2.09 7.32 6.60
N THR A 50 1.21 7.84 5.75
CA THR A 50 0.37 9.01 6.04
C THR A 50 -1.08 8.53 6.23
N LEU A 51 -1.75 9.03 7.27
CA LEU A 51 -3.16 8.77 7.49
C LEU A 51 -3.99 9.76 6.67
N ARG A 52 -4.87 9.24 5.83
CA ARG A 52 -5.79 10.04 5.04
C ARG A 52 -7.04 10.38 5.85
N ILE A 53 -7.71 11.47 5.47
CA ILE A 53 -8.94 11.92 6.12
C ILE A 53 -10.13 10.98 5.88
N ASP A 54 -10.08 10.17 4.82
CA ASP A 54 -11.08 9.16 4.45
C ASP A 54 -10.91 7.84 5.21
N GLY A 55 -9.92 7.75 6.11
CA GLY A 55 -9.60 6.54 6.87
C GLY A 55 -8.63 5.58 6.18
N GLY A 56 -8.21 5.89 4.94
CA GLY A 56 -7.15 5.18 4.25
C GLY A 56 -5.76 5.47 4.83
N LEU A 57 -4.81 4.63 4.44
CA LEU A 57 -3.38 4.90 4.61
C LEU A 57 -2.80 5.21 3.23
N ALA A 58 -1.78 6.07 3.18
CA ALA A 58 -0.82 6.17 2.09
C ALA A 58 0.50 5.57 2.60
N ILE A 59 0.77 4.30 2.30
CA ILE A 59 1.96 3.58 2.79
C ILE A 59 3.16 3.78 1.85
N THR A 60 4.35 3.85 2.41
CA THR A 60 5.58 3.95 1.60
C THR A 60 6.02 2.58 1.07
N PRO A 61 6.80 2.51 -0.03
CA PRO A 61 7.36 1.25 -0.52
C PRO A 61 8.17 0.50 0.54
N ASN A 62 8.94 1.22 1.36
CA ASN A 62 9.70 0.63 2.46
C ASN A 62 8.77 -0.04 3.48
N PHE A 63 7.69 0.64 3.88
CA PHE A 63 6.75 0.07 4.83
C PHE A 63 5.97 -1.10 4.25
N ALA A 64 5.53 -1.00 2.99
CA ALA A 64 4.92 -2.11 2.27
C ALA A 64 5.86 -3.33 2.23
N GLN A 65 7.16 -3.14 2.00
CA GLN A 65 8.15 -4.22 2.02
C GLN A 65 8.28 -4.88 3.39
N ILE A 66 8.12 -4.14 4.49
CA ILE A 66 8.04 -4.69 5.85
C ILE A 66 6.76 -5.52 6.03
N LEU A 67 5.61 -5.00 5.58
CA LEU A 67 4.31 -5.66 5.70
C LEU A 67 4.20 -6.91 4.82
N MET A 68 4.96 -7.01 3.73
CA MET A 68 5.06 -8.19 2.84
C MET A 68 5.49 -9.48 3.56
N LYS A 69 6.02 -9.41 4.78
CA LYS A 69 6.21 -10.58 5.66
C LYS A 69 4.88 -11.27 6.00
N SER A 70 3.75 -10.57 5.89
CA SER A 70 2.41 -11.14 6.04
C SER A 70 1.90 -11.72 4.73
N LYS A 71 1.53 -13.01 4.74
CA LYS A 71 0.81 -13.63 3.63
C LYS A 71 -0.52 -12.94 3.32
N LYS A 72 -1.18 -12.36 4.33
CA LYS A 72 -2.43 -11.60 4.13
C LYS A 72 -2.18 -10.27 3.43
N PHE A 73 -1.05 -9.62 3.70
CA PHE A 73 -0.70 -8.36 3.05
C PHE A 73 -0.45 -8.55 1.56
N ARG A 74 0.18 -9.67 1.16
CA ARG A 74 0.41 -10.02 -0.25
C ARG A 74 -0.87 -9.99 -1.08
N GLU A 75 -2.02 -10.36 -0.53
CA GLU A 75 -3.32 -10.34 -1.22
C GLU A 75 -3.83 -8.92 -1.57
N ASN A 76 -3.14 -7.86 -1.12
CA ASN A 76 -3.44 -6.47 -1.49
C ASN A 76 -2.44 -5.92 -2.53
N CYS A 77 -1.57 -6.77 -3.08
CA CYS A 77 -0.50 -6.38 -4.00
C CYS A 77 -0.78 -6.84 -5.43
N VAL A 78 -0.11 -6.19 -6.39
CA VAL A 78 -0.04 -6.63 -7.80
C VAL A 78 1.39 -6.97 -8.16
N GLU A 79 1.60 -8.02 -8.96
CA GLU A 79 2.89 -8.34 -9.57
C GLU A 79 2.87 -7.90 -11.03
N VAL A 80 3.97 -7.32 -11.50
CA VAL A 80 4.11 -6.84 -12.87
C VAL A 80 5.25 -7.53 -13.62
N ASP A 81 5.20 -7.45 -14.94
CA ASP A 81 6.26 -7.95 -15.82
C ASP A 81 7.56 -7.14 -15.76
N ASP A 82 8.62 -7.67 -16.38
CA ASP A 82 9.93 -7.01 -16.49
C ASP A 82 9.86 -5.69 -17.27
N ASP A 83 9.04 -5.65 -18.33
CA ASP A 83 8.97 -4.54 -19.28
C ASP A 83 8.44 -3.26 -18.64
N SER A 84 7.48 -3.37 -17.73
CA SER A 84 6.84 -2.22 -17.07
C SER A 84 7.61 -1.69 -15.86
N LYS A 85 8.47 -2.51 -15.25
CA LYS A 85 9.25 -2.17 -14.05
C LYS A 85 9.93 -0.78 -14.09
N PRO A 86 10.75 -0.42 -15.09
CA PRO A 86 11.46 0.85 -15.08
C PRO A 86 10.51 2.06 -15.14
N PHE A 87 9.34 1.91 -15.77
CA PHE A 87 8.34 2.98 -15.82
C PHE A 87 7.69 3.17 -14.46
N ILE A 88 7.35 2.08 -13.77
CA ILE A 88 6.70 2.10 -12.46
C ILE A 88 7.64 2.66 -11.39
N GLU A 89 8.93 2.30 -11.41
CA GLU A 89 9.94 2.86 -10.48
C GLU A 89 10.07 4.38 -10.63
N ASN A 90 9.91 4.87 -11.87
CA ASN A 90 9.89 6.30 -12.22
C ASN A 90 8.57 7.02 -11.91
N GLY A 91 7.61 6.35 -11.26
CA GLY A 91 6.33 6.97 -10.84
C GLY A 91 5.24 6.96 -11.90
N ASN A 92 5.35 6.12 -12.95
CA ASN A 92 4.26 5.94 -13.89
C ASN A 92 3.18 5.01 -13.33
N SER A 93 1.95 5.19 -13.81
CA SER A 93 0.81 4.34 -13.47
C SER A 93 0.98 2.89 -13.95
N VAL A 94 0.38 1.95 -13.23
CA VAL A 94 0.38 0.52 -13.60
C VAL A 94 -0.80 0.25 -14.54
N PHE A 95 -0.54 -0.36 -15.68
CA PHE A 95 -1.57 -0.77 -16.63
C PHE A 95 -1.94 -2.24 -16.46
N CYS A 96 -3.20 -2.60 -16.70
CA CYS A 96 -3.68 -3.98 -16.57
C CYS A 96 -2.93 -4.96 -17.50
N SER A 97 -2.45 -4.49 -18.65
CA SER A 97 -1.70 -5.32 -19.62
C SER A 97 -0.41 -5.90 -19.05
N HIS A 98 0.19 -5.25 -18.05
CA HIS A 98 1.48 -5.61 -17.47
C HIS A 98 1.36 -6.39 -16.16
N ILE A 99 0.13 -6.64 -15.68
CA ILE A 99 -0.09 -7.37 -14.44
C ILE A 99 0.03 -8.87 -14.71
N THR A 100 0.99 -9.51 -14.05
CA THR A 100 1.22 -10.96 -14.12
C THR A 100 0.49 -11.71 -13.01
N TRP A 101 0.24 -11.04 -11.87
CA TRP A 101 -0.55 -11.58 -10.77
C TRP A 101 -1.22 -10.47 -9.98
N CYS A 102 -2.41 -10.75 -9.45
CA CYS A 102 -3.19 -9.79 -8.67
C CYS A 102 -3.75 -10.46 -7.41
N GLY A 103 -3.51 -9.83 -6.25
CA GLY A 103 -4.08 -10.25 -4.98
C GLY A 103 -5.59 -9.99 -4.92
N LYS A 104 -6.33 -10.86 -4.22
CA LYS A 104 -7.81 -10.83 -4.25
C LYS A 104 -8.47 -9.77 -3.38
N ASN A 105 -7.70 -9.09 -2.51
CA ASN A 105 -8.22 -8.12 -1.54
C ASN A 105 -8.14 -6.67 -2.05
N ILE A 106 -7.66 -6.45 -3.28
CA ILE A 106 -7.55 -5.09 -3.84
C ILE A 106 -8.94 -4.51 -4.10
N LEU A 107 -9.22 -3.40 -3.43
CA LEU A 107 -10.43 -2.60 -3.57
C LEU A 107 -10.13 -1.27 -4.26
N ILE A 108 -11.13 -0.72 -4.95
CA ILE A 108 -11.02 0.60 -5.57
C ILE A 108 -10.69 1.65 -4.50
N GLY A 109 -9.70 2.48 -4.77
CA GLY A 109 -9.22 3.53 -3.87
C GLY A 109 -8.28 3.06 -2.77
N SER A 110 -8.03 1.75 -2.64
CA SER A 110 -7.06 1.19 -1.68
C SER A 110 -5.61 1.40 -2.11
N ASP A 111 -4.70 1.32 -1.16
CA ASP A 111 -3.27 1.30 -1.45
C ASP A 111 -2.86 -0.07 -1.98
N VAL A 112 -2.13 -0.06 -3.10
CA VAL A 112 -1.70 -1.24 -3.82
C VAL A 112 -0.18 -1.21 -3.97
N PRO A 113 0.55 -2.02 -3.18
CA PRO A 113 1.95 -2.27 -3.43
C PRO A 113 2.13 -2.99 -4.76
N VAL A 114 3.11 -2.53 -5.53
CA VAL A 114 3.49 -3.11 -6.81
C VAL A 114 4.75 -3.93 -6.59
N LEU A 115 4.69 -5.20 -7.01
CA LEU A 115 5.71 -6.20 -6.84
C LEU A 115 6.39 -6.52 -8.15
N HIS A 116 7.68 -6.78 -8.06
CA HIS A 116 8.46 -7.38 -9.11
C HIS A 116 9.49 -8.32 -8.47
N GLU A 117 9.50 -9.59 -8.89
CA GLU A 117 10.27 -10.67 -8.25
C GLU A 117 10.07 -10.72 -6.72
N ASN A 118 8.83 -10.55 -6.25
CA ASN A 118 8.48 -10.47 -4.83
C ASN A 118 9.07 -9.28 -4.04
N LYS A 119 9.66 -8.29 -4.71
CA LYS A 119 10.12 -7.04 -4.09
C LYS A 119 9.14 -5.91 -4.37
N VAL A 120 8.88 -5.08 -3.38
CA VAL A 120 8.05 -3.88 -3.57
C VAL A 120 8.87 -2.82 -4.31
N ILE A 121 8.41 -2.44 -5.50
CA ILE A 121 9.05 -1.40 -6.33
C ILE A 121 8.33 -0.05 -6.25
N ALA A 122 7.01 -0.07 -5.98
CA ALA A 122 6.19 1.12 -5.85
C ALA A 122 4.95 0.84 -4.99
N VAL A 123 4.23 1.90 -4.64
CA VAL A 123 2.89 1.83 -4.03
C VAL A 123 2.00 2.83 -4.78
N GLY A 124 0.91 2.33 -5.35
CA GLY A 124 -0.08 3.15 -6.04
C GLY A 124 -1.45 3.13 -5.36
N ARG A 125 -2.39 3.93 -5.86
CA ARG A 125 -3.80 3.86 -5.49
C ARG A 125 -4.56 3.05 -6.53
N ALA A 126 -5.34 2.06 -6.11
CA ALA A 126 -6.14 1.25 -7.02
C ALA A 126 -7.23 2.10 -7.69
N ILE A 127 -7.26 2.09 -9.03
CA ILE A 127 -8.37 2.61 -9.84
C ILE A 127 -9.39 1.49 -10.09
N LEU A 128 -8.90 0.26 -10.20
CA LEU A 128 -9.70 -0.93 -10.48
C LEU A 128 -9.68 -1.91 -9.30
N SER A 129 -10.71 -2.75 -9.20
CA SER A 129 -10.72 -3.86 -8.24
C SER A 129 -9.87 -5.02 -8.71
N SER A 130 -9.52 -5.94 -7.82
CA SER A 130 -8.78 -7.17 -8.16
C SER A 130 -9.42 -7.95 -9.33
N GLN A 131 -10.76 -8.09 -9.31
CA GLN A 131 -11.51 -8.80 -10.36
C GLN A 131 -11.37 -8.09 -11.72
N MET A 132 -11.43 -6.76 -11.74
CA MET A 132 -11.28 -5.97 -12.96
C MET A 132 -9.84 -6.02 -13.46
N MET A 133 -8.85 -5.85 -12.59
CA MET A 133 -7.42 -5.95 -12.95
C MET A 133 -7.07 -7.29 -13.57
N SER A 134 -7.67 -8.38 -13.06
CA SER A 134 -7.41 -9.73 -13.55
C SER A 134 -8.15 -10.08 -14.85
N SER A 135 -9.22 -9.35 -15.19
CA SER A 135 -10.05 -9.63 -16.38
C SER A 135 -9.77 -8.68 -17.55
N LEU A 136 -9.28 -7.48 -17.27
CA LEU A 136 -9.02 -6.46 -18.28
C LEU A 136 -7.60 -6.59 -18.84
N LYS A 137 -7.47 -6.43 -20.16
CA LYS A 137 -6.17 -6.36 -20.85
C LYS A 137 -5.73 -4.95 -21.19
N ARG A 138 -6.49 -3.94 -20.75
CA ARG A 138 -6.27 -2.52 -21.06
C ARG A 138 -6.79 -1.64 -19.92
N GLY A 139 -6.26 -0.43 -19.84
CA GLY A 139 -6.63 0.55 -18.83
C GLY A 139 -5.65 0.60 -17.66
N VAL A 140 -5.79 1.64 -16.85
CA VAL A 140 -4.94 1.88 -15.68
C VAL A 140 -5.50 1.11 -14.49
N ALA A 141 -4.67 0.27 -13.89
CA ALA A 141 -4.97 -0.50 -12.70
C ALA A 141 -4.74 0.31 -11.42
N SER A 142 -3.60 1.00 -11.33
CA SER A 142 -3.29 1.90 -10.21
C SER A 142 -2.51 3.12 -10.68
N GLU A 143 -2.73 4.24 -10.00
CA GLU A 143 -2.00 5.50 -10.17
C GLU A 143 -0.92 5.65 -9.10
N ASP A 144 0.20 6.29 -9.45
CA ASP A 144 1.23 6.63 -8.47
C ASP A 144 0.71 7.66 -7.45
N GLN A 145 1.28 7.64 -6.24
CA GLN A 145 0.86 8.50 -5.13
C GLN A 145 1.91 9.54 -4.71
N ARG A 146 3.01 9.70 -5.47
CA ARG A 146 4.07 10.67 -5.16
C ARG A 146 3.73 12.08 -5.64
#